data_AF-A0A0L9UYR8-F1
#
_entry.id   AF-A0A0L9UYR8-F1
#
_cell.length_a   1.000
_cell.length_b   1.000
_cell.length_c   1.000
_cell.angle_alpha   90.00
_cell.angle_beta   90.00
_cell.angle_gamma   90.00
#
_symmetry.space_group_name_H-M   'P 1'
#
loop_
_entity.id
_entity.type
_entity.pdbx_description
1 polymer ?
#
loop_
_entity_poly.entity_id
_entity_poly.type
_entity_poly.pdbx_seq_one_letter_code
_entity_poly.pdbx_strand_id
1 'polypeptide(L)'
;MPLYRQKCETAKKNRTSEKGGCLHTRGSISVHEHAIRLSQELGRSVHVDEIFQQTHIRQSIGEFVDERSRQTHEQFQAKFEEIRSETASIGASACSPLDHTEEERLRNRCWLEVVGGKYKGRVYDIGNVSSQDDCVDSYIQQTQASSSTQQQNSEEIVNLKS
;
A
#
# COMPACT_ATOMS: atom_id res chain seq x y z
N MET A 1 -31.74 25.68 -12.39
CA MET A 1 -31.20 24.68 -11.43
C MET A 1 -30.63 23.37 -12.06
N PRO A 2 -29.91 23.34 -13.20
CA PRO A 2 -29.33 22.09 -13.71
C PRO A 2 -28.21 21.50 -12.82
N LEU A 3 -27.40 22.37 -12.21
CA LEU A 3 -26.21 21.98 -11.44
C LEU A 3 -26.53 21.20 -10.15
N TYR A 4 -27.67 21.48 -9.50
CA TYR A 4 -28.08 20.77 -8.29
C TYR A 4 -28.45 19.32 -8.59
N ARG A 5 -29.30 19.09 -9.61
CA ARG A 5 -29.69 17.73 -10.01
C ARG A 5 -28.49 16.90 -10.43
N GLN A 6 -27.55 17.47 -11.18
CA GLN A 6 -26.33 16.78 -11.59
C GLN A 6 -25.47 16.34 -10.39
N LYS A 7 -25.29 17.22 -9.38
CA LYS A 7 -24.58 16.87 -8.14
C LYS A 7 -25.29 15.75 -7.36
N CYS A 8 -26.62 15.79 -7.28
CA CYS A 8 -27.41 14.75 -6.62
C CYS A 8 -27.26 13.40 -7.32
N GLU A 9 -27.31 13.36 -8.65
CA GLU A 9 -27.13 12.12 -9.42
C GLU A 9 -25.72 11.55 -9.28
N THR A 10 -24.69 12.39 -9.30
CA THR A 10 -23.31 11.95 -8.98
C THR A 10 -23.21 11.39 -7.57
N ALA A 11 -23.80 12.05 -6.57
CA ALA A 11 -23.79 11.56 -5.19
C ALA A 11 -24.54 10.22 -5.03
N LYS A 12 -25.66 10.01 -5.73
CA LYS A 12 -26.37 8.72 -5.76
C LYS A 12 -25.49 7.62 -6.36
N LYS A 13 -24.90 7.87 -7.53
CA LYS A 13 -23.98 6.93 -8.20
C LYS A 13 -22.80 6.56 -7.30
N ASN A 14 -22.22 7.54 -6.61
CA ASN A 14 -21.12 7.30 -5.68
C ASN A 14 -21.54 6.44 -4.48
N ARG A 15 -22.76 6.60 -3.97
CA ARG A 15 -23.30 5.78 -2.87
C ARG A 15 -23.61 4.35 -3.28
N THR A 16 -24.01 4.13 -4.53
CA THR A 16 -24.26 2.79 -5.09
C THR A 16 -23.00 2.13 -5.66
N SER A 17 -21.83 2.75 -5.52
CA SER A 17 -20.57 2.18 -5.99
C SER A 17 -20.19 0.99 -5.10
N GLU A 18 -20.03 -0.16 -5.72
CA GLU A 18 -19.57 -1.40 -5.08
C GLU A 18 -18.20 -1.25 -4.41
N LYS A 19 -17.35 -0.37 -4.96
CA LYS A 19 -16.03 -0.09 -4.37
C LYS A 19 -16.10 0.57 -2.99
N GLY A 20 -17.22 1.18 -2.60
CA GLY A 20 -17.41 1.76 -1.27
C GLY A 20 -16.33 2.78 -0.84
N GLY A 21 -16.32 3.10 0.46
CA GLY A 21 -15.20 3.82 1.08
C GLY A 21 -14.07 2.88 1.47
N CYS A 22 -12.88 3.42 1.78
CA CYS A 22 -11.80 2.63 2.37
C CYS A 22 -12.05 2.49 3.89
N LEU A 23 -12.29 1.28 4.38
CA LEU A 23 -12.42 1.00 5.80
C LEU A 23 -11.09 0.45 6.33
N HIS A 24 -10.51 1.10 7.35
CA HIS A 24 -9.30 0.64 8.03
C HIS A 24 -9.53 0.54 9.54
N THR A 25 -8.84 -0.37 10.22
CA THR A 25 -9.01 -0.63 11.67
C THR A 25 -8.22 0.33 12.55
N ARG A 26 -7.25 1.05 12.00
CA ARG A 26 -6.18 1.66 12.79
C ARG A 26 -6.41 3.13 13.21
N GLY A 27 -7.69 3.54 13.24
CA GLY A 27 -8.10 4.87 13.66
C GLY A 27 -7.64 5.97 12.70
N SER A 28 -7.66 7.24 13.12
CA SER A 28 -7.36 8.42 12.26
C SER A 28 -5.87 8.61 11.94
N ILE A 29 -5.14 7.53 11.73
CA ILE A 29 -3.72 7.53 11.37
C ILE A 29 -3.61 7.20 9.88
N SER A 30 -2.74 7.90 9.17
CA SER A 30 -2.54 7.66 7.73
C SER A 30 -1.79 6.35 7.49
N VAL A 31 -2.02 5.74 6.33
CA VAL A 31 -1.28 4.54 5.89
C VAL A 31 0.23 4.80 5.85
N HIS A 32 0.64 6.01 5.43
CA HIS A 32 2.03 6.44 5.43
C HIS A 32 2.67 6.40 6.83
N GLU A 33 1.99 6.94 7.82
CA GLU A 33 2.47 6.91 9.22
C GLU A 33 2.55 5.48 9.75
N HIS A 34 1.65 4.59 9.32
CA HIS A 34 1.76 3.17 9.63
C HIS A 34 2.95 2.49 9.00
N ALA A 35 3.28 2.86 7.77
CA ALA A 35 4.45 2.36 7.07
C ALA A 35 5.75 2.72 7.79
N ILE A 36 5.87 3.96 8.29
CA ILE A 36 7.04 4.38 9.07
C ILE A 36 7.15 3.60 10.40
N ARG A 37 6.04 3.46 11.13
CA ARG A 37 6.07 2.74 12.41
C ARG A 37 6.42 1.27 12.22
N LEU A 38 5.86 0.63 11.20
CA LEU A 38 6.17 -0.76 10.90
C LEU A 38 7.60 -0.93 10.39
N SER A 39 8.15 0.05 9.65
CA SER A 39 9.55 -0.02 9.19
C SER A 39 10.53 0.07 10.34
N GLN A 40 10.23 0.91 11.33
CA GLN A 40 11.01 1.02 12.57
C GLN A 40 10.91 -0.26 13.40
N GLU A 41 9.73 -0.87 13.50
CA GLU A 41 9.51 -2.12 14.24
C GLU A 41 10.24 -3.31 13.59
N LEU A 42 10.22 -3.40 12.26
CA LEU A 42 10.87 -4.49 11.51
C LEU A 42 12.36 -4.23 11.26
N GLY A 43 12.84 -3.00 11.42
CA GLY A 43 14.21 -2.60 11.08
C GLY A 43 14.54 -2.68 9.59
N ARG A 44 13.52 -2.70 8.71
CA ARG A 44 13.65 -2.77 7.25
C ARG A 44 12.53 -2.01 6.54
N SER A 45 12.65 -1.82 5.22
CA SER A 45 11.51 -1.33 4.43
C SER A 45 10.35 -2.32 4.49
N VAL A 46 9.15 -1.76 4.43
CA VAL A 46 7.90 -2.51 4.59
C VAL A 46 7.26 -2.65 3.23
N HIS A 47 6.65 -3.80 2.97
CA HIS A 47 5.95 -4.02 1.72
C HIS A 47 4.51 -3.52 1.76
N VAL A 48 3.96 -3.20 0.59
CA VAL A 48 2.58 -2.71 0.46
C VAL A 48 1.57 -3.70 1.06
N ASP A 49 1.79 -5.00 0.91
CA ASP A 49 0.90 -6.05 1.41
C ASP A 49 0.97 -6.19 2.94
N GLU A 50 2.12 -5.95 3.56
CA GLU A 50 2.28 -5.99 5.02
C GLU A 50 1.50 -4.85 5.68
N ILE A 51 1.59 -3.64 5.10
CA ILE A 51 0.82 -2.50 5.58
C ILE A 51 -0.66 -2.66 5.33
N PHE A 52 -1.02 -3.22 4.18
CA PHE A 52 -2.40 -3.54 3.88
C PHE A 52 -3.00 -4.49 4.91
N GLN A 53 -2.33 -5.61 5.20
CA GLN A 53 -2.76 -6.55 6.23
C GLN A 53 -2.88 -5.88 7.59
N GLN A 54 -1.88 -5.09 8.00
CA GLN A 54 -1.88 -4.45 9.31
C GLN A 54 -3.02 -3.43 9.49
N THR A 55 -3.49 -2.83 8.39
CA THR A 55 -4.53 -1.79 8.41
C THR A 55 -5.94 -2.32 8.09
N HIS A 56 -6.03 -3.43 7.35
CA HIS A 56 -7.29 -4.01 6.87
C HIS A 56 -7.66 -5.33 7.53
N ILE A 57 -6.86 -5.87 8.45
CA ILE A 57 -7.21 -7.03 9.28
C ILE A 57 -7.62 -6.56 10.68
N ARG A 58 -8.73 -7.13 11.19
CA ARG A 58 -9.19 -6.93 12.57
C ARG A 58 -8.35 -7.76 13.52
N GLN A 59 -7.52 -7.13 14.34
CA GLN A 59 -6.63 -7.83 15.29
C GLN A 59 -7.34 -8.80 16.24
N SER A 60 -8.61 -8.55 16.57
CA SER A 60 -9.37 -9.41 17.46
C SER A 60 -9.87 -10.71 16.82
N ILE A 61 -10.08 -10.73 15.50
CA ILE A 61 -10.72 -11.85 14.78
C ILE A 61 -9.76 -12.46 13.74
N GLY A 62 -8.78 -11.69 13.25
CA GLY A 62 -7.89 -12.09 12.16
C GLY A 62 -8.53 -12.00 10.77
N GLU A 63 -9.73 -11.42 10.66
CA GLU A 63 -10.47 -11.30 9.40
C GLU A 63 -10.35 -9.90 8.78
N PHE A 64 -10.48 -9.85 7.46
CA PHE A 64 -10.54 -8.60 6.71
C PHE A 64 -11.74 -7.74 7.12
N VAL A 65 -11.56 -6.42 7.08
CA VAL A 65 -12.58 -5.46 7.49
C VAL A 65 -13.80 -5.49 6.58
N ASP A 66 -13.59 -5.77 5.28
CA ASP A 66 -14.63 -5.86 4.26
C ASP A 66 -14.25 -6.86 3.16
N GLU A 67 -15.22 -7.16 2.29
CA GLU A 67 -15.05 -8.10 1.18
C GLU A 67 -14.04 -7.60 0.14
N ARG A 68 -14.03 -6.29 -0.13
CA ARG A 68 -13.14 -5.67 -1.11
C ARG A 68 -11.68 -5.86 -0.73
N SER A 69 -11.36 -5.67 0.55
CA SER A 69 -10.01 -5.80 1.06
C SER A 69 -9.52 -7.24 1.01
N ARG A 70 -10.38 -8.20 1.38
CA ARG A 70 -10.10 -9.63 1.20
C ARG A 70 -9.78 -9.97 -0.27
N GLN A 71 -10.69 -9.62 -1.19
CA GLN A 71 -10.52 -9.94 -2.61
C GLN A 71 -9.27 -9.30 -3.22
N THR A 72 -8.98 -8.05 -2.84
CA THR A 72 -7.77 -7.35 -3.31
C THR A 72 -6.52 -8.08 -2.84
N HIS A 73 -6.48 -8.52 -1.59
CA HIS A 73 -5.32 -9.24 -1.05
C HIS A 73 -5.14 -10.61 -1.70
N GLU A 74 -6.22 -11.37 -1.87
CA GLU A 74 -6.18 -12.69 -2.52
C GLU A 74 -5.74 -12.59 -3.98
N GLN A 75 -6.25 -11.62 -4.73
CA GLN A 75 -5.85 -11.38 -6.12
C GLN A 75 -4.38 -10.97 -6.21
N PHE A 76 -3.89 -10.16 -5.27
CA PHE A 76 -2.48 -9.80 -5.17
C PHE A 76 -1.60 -11.02 -4.90
N GLN A 77 -1.96 -11.86 -3.93
CA GLN A 77 -1.20 -13.07 -3.62
C GLN A 77 -1.13 -13.99 -4.84
N ALA A 78 -2.27 -14.27 -5.47
CA ALA A 78 -2.34 -15.12 -6.65
C ALA A 78 -1.47 -14.59 -7.81
N LYS A 79 -1.52 -13.28 -8.07
CA LYS A 79 -0.71 -12.63 -9.11
C LYS A 79 0.78 -12.65 -8.79
N PHE A 80 1.14 -12.41 -7.54
CA PHE A 80 2.53 -12.41 -7.11
C PHE A 80 3.13 -13.82 -7.18
N GLU A 81 2.37 -14.85 -6.78
CA GLU A 81 2.77 -16.25 -6.88
C GLU A 81 2.88 -16.73 -8.34
N GLU A 82 1.96 -16.32 -9.21
CA GLU A 82 1.99 -16.57 -10.66
C GLU A 82 3.31 -16.06 -11.27
N ILE A 83 3.63 -14.78 -11.08
CA ILE A 83 4.84 -14.18 -11.65
C ILE A 83 6.11 -14.77 -11.02
N ARG A 84 6.09 -15.07 -9.71
CA ARG A 84 7.21 -15.74 -9.03
C ARG A 84 7.46 -17.14 -9.60
N SER A 85 6.40 -17.85 -9.99
CA SER A 85 6.50 -19.19 -10.59
C SER A 85 6.98 -19.14 -12.04
N GLU A 86 6.50 -18.16 -12.82
CA GLU A 86 6.96 -17.93 -14.19
C GLU A 86 8.45 -17.55 -14.26
N THR A 87 8.88 -16.63 -13.39
CA THR A 87 10.29 -16.21 -13.30
C THR A 87 11.21 -17.37 -12.91
N ALA A 88 10.75 -18.29 -12.05
CA ALA A 88 11.46 -19.52 -11.72
C ALA A 88 11.53 -20.52 -12.89
N SER A 89 10.55 -20.51 -13.81
CA SER A 89 10.48 -21.43 -14.94
C SER A 89 11.27 -20.98 -16.18
N ILE A 90 11.45 -19.67 -16.38
CA ILE A 90 12.04 -19.10 -17.61
C ILE A 90 13.58 -18.99 -17.52
N GLY A 91 14.16 -19.01 -16.32
CA GLY A 91 15.60 -18.89 -16.10
C GLY A 91 16.24 -20.17 -15.59
N ALA A 92 16.98 -20.88 -16.45
CA ALA A 92 18.04 -21.78 -16.03
C ALA A 92 19.18 -20.99 -15.36
N SER A 93 18.93 -20.51 -14.15
CA SER A 93 19.90 -20.02 -13.17
C SER A 93 19.19 -19.93 -11.82
N ALA A 94 18.81 -21.09 -11.30
CA ALA A 94 18.40 -21.21 -9.91
C ALA A 94 19.53 -20.69 -9.00
N CYS A 95 19.16 -19.95 -7.95
CA CYS A 95 20.00 -19.53 -6.80
C CYS A 95 20.62 -18.13 -6.77
N SER A 96 19.99 -17.12 -7.37
CA SER A 96 20.08 -15.78 -6.78
C SER A 96 18.72 -15.45 -6.16
N PRO A 97 18.63 -15.17 -4.84
CA PRO A 97 17.48 -14.46 -4.31
C PRO A 97 17.22 -13.25 -5.21
N LEU A 98 15.97 -13.00 -5.61
CA LEU A 98 15.64 -11.71 -6.23
C LEU A 98 16.27 -10.63 -5.35
N ASP A 99 16.94 -9.64 -5.96
CA ASP A 99 17.40 -8.50 -5.16
C ASP A 99 16.20 -7.93 -4.40
N HIS A 100 16.39 -7.53 -3.15
CA HIS A 100 15.31 -7.03 -2.29
C HIS A 100 14.55 -5.89 -3.00
N THR A 101 15.27 -5.07 -3.78
CA THR A 101 14.72 -4.02 -4.62
C THR A 101 13.83 -4.56 -5.75
N GLU A 102 14.22 -5.64 -6.41
CA GLU A 102 13.45 -6.24 -7.50
C GLU A 102 12.18 -6.92 -7.00
N GLU A 103 12.24 -7.59 -5.84
CA GLU A 103 11.06 -8.19 -5.21
C GLU A 103 10.06 -7.11 -4.80
N GLU A 104 10.53 -6.02 -4.18
CA GLU A 104 9.70 -4.89 -3.78
C GLU A 104 9.04 -4.23 -5.00
N ARG A 105 9.79 -4.02 -6.09
CA ARG A 105 9.24 -3.54 -7.36
C ARG A 105 8.20 -4.48 -7.94
N LEU A 106 8.43 -5.79 -7.86
CA LEU A 106 7.47 -6.78 -8.32
C LEU A 106 6.17 -6.72 -7.51
N ARG A 107 6.26 -6.63 -6.18
CA ARG A 107 5.10 -6.45 -5.29
C ARG A 107 4.32 -5.19 -5.64
N ASN A 108 4.99 -4.05 -5.78
CA ASN A 108 4.30 -2.78 -6.10
C ASN A 108 3.62 -2.83 -7.49
N ARG A 109 4.23 -3.50 -8.48
CA ARG A 109 3.58 -3.73 -9.78
C ARG A 109 2.35 -4.63 -9.68
N CYS A 110 2.46 -5.77 -9.01
CA CYS A 110 1.32 -6.67 -8.78
C CYS A 110 0.17 -5.95 -8.09
N TRP A 111 0.49 -5.14 -7.08
CA TRP A 111 -0.49 -4.35 -6.35
C TRP A 111 -1.21 -3.37 -7.26
N LEU A 112 -0.46 -2.61 -8.07
CA LEU A 112 -1.01 -1.62 -8.99
C LEU A 112 -1.96 -2.24 -10.01
N GLU A 113 -1.64 -3.42 -10.53
CA GLU A 113 -2.51 -4.14 -11.47
C GLU A 113 -3.81 -4.59 -10.81
N VAL A 114 -3.72 -5.21 -9.64
CA VAL A 114 -4.88 -5.75 -8.90
C VAL A 114 -5.87 -4.66 -8.49
N VAL A 115 -5.37 -3.51 -8.03
CA VAL A 115 -6.23 -2.40 -7.61
C VAL A 115 -6.82 -1.61 -8.79
N GLY A 116 -6.44 -1.95 -10.03
CA GLY A 116 -6.92 -1.34 -11.26
C GLY A 116 -6.24 0.00 -11.58
N GLY A 117 -5.00 0.17 -11.14
CA GLY A 117 -4.18 1.34 -11.43
C GLY A 117 -4.47 2.57 -10.55
N LYS A 118 -4.01 3.73 -11.02
CA LYS A 118 -4.18 5.01 -10.35
C LYS A 118 -5.51 5.67 -10.74
N TYR A 119 -6.20 6.24 -9.76
CA TYR A 119 -7.37 7.09 -9.96
C TYR A 119 -7.15 8.45 -9.31
N LYS A 120 -7.19 9.53 -10.10
CA LYS A 120 -6.92 10.91 -9.64
C LYS A 120 -5.60 11.04 -8.86
N GLY A 121 -4.54 10.41 -9.37
CA GLY A 121 -3.22 10.41 -8.73
C GLY A 121 -3.12 9.51 -7.50
N ARG A 122 -4.19 8.79 -7.11
CA ARG A 122 -4.19 7.94 -5.93
C ARG A 122 -4.29 6.48 -6.30
N VAL A 123 -3.50 5.66 -5.63
CA VAL A 123 -3.57 4.20 -5.67
C VAL A 123 -4.19 3.71 -4.37
N TYR A 124 -4.99 2.65 -4.45
CA TYR A 124 -5.65 2.10 -3.26
C TYR A 124 -4.60 1.62 -2.26
N ASP A 125 -4.82 1.99 -1.00
CA ASP A 125 -3.91 1.85 0.16
C ASP A 125 -2.58 2.60 0.09
N ILE A 126 -1.92 2.69 -1.07
CA ILE A 126 -0.66 3.43 -1.24
C ILE A 126 -0.84 4.95 -1.08
N GLY A 127 -1.99 5.49 -1.51
CA GLY A 127 -2.22 6.94 -1.46
C GLY A 127 -1.73 7.66 -2.71
N ASN A 128 -1.23 8.91 -2.55
CA ASN A 128 -0.91 9.78 -3.68
C ASN A 128 0.45 9.43 -4.31
N VAL A 129 0.49 9.28 -5.64
CA VAL A 129 1.69 8.98 -6.43
C VAL A 129 1.83 9.98 -7.58
N SER A 130 3.03 10.54 -7.76
CA SER A 130 3.31 11.63 -8.71
C SER A 130 3.32 11.19 -10.18
N SER A 131 3.77 9.97 -10.47
CA SER A 131 3.78 9.38 -11.82
C SER A 131 3.42 7.88 -11.79
N GLN A 132 3.36 7.23 -12.96
CA GLN A 132 3.01 5.80 -13.07
C GLN A 132 4.21 4.91 -12.73
N ASP A 133 5.39 5.25 -13.25
CA ASP A 133 6.66 4.59 -12.89
C ASP A 133 7.06 4.91 -11.44
N ASP A 134 6.70 6.11 -10.98
CA ASP A 134 6.89 6.52 -9.59
C ASP A 134 6.07 5.63 -8.64
N CYS A 135 4.94 5.04 -9.02
CA CYS A 135 4.17 4.21 -8.07
C CYS A 135 4.98 3.01 -7.56
N VAL A 136 5.85 2.47 -8.41
CA VAL A 136 6.64 1.27 -8.12
C VAL A 136 7.81 1.60 -7.19
N ASP A 137 8.42 2.78 -7.36
CA ASP A 137 9.60 3.21 -6.61
C ASP A 137 9.28 4.21 -5.47
N SER A 138 8.11 4.86 -5.48
CA SER A 138 7.75 5.93 -4.53
C SER A 138 7.40 5.40 -3.16
N TYR A 139 6.75 4.23 -3.05
CA TYR A 139 6.44 3.67 -1.75
C TYR A 139 7.74 3.39 -0.95
N ILE A 140 8.76 2.92 -1.66
CA ILE A 140 10.12 2.69 -1.17
C ILE A 140 10.73 4.00 -0.67
N GLN A 141 10.75 5.04 -1.51
CA GLN A 141 11.35 6.33 -1.16
C GLN A 141 10.60 7.04 -0.04
N GLN A 142 9.26 6.94 -0.01
CA GLN A 142 8.43 7.66 0.94
C GLN A 142 8.63 7.12 2.36
N THR A 143 8.69 5.79 2.52
CA THR A 143 8.93 5.15 3.82
C THR A 143 10.36 5.37 4.32
N GLN A 144 11.36 5.21 3.46
CA GLN A 144 12.78 5.38 3.83
C GLN A 144 13.13 6.85 4.16
N ALA A 145 12.75 7.81 3.30
CA ALA A 145 13.05 9.23 3.52
C ALA A 145 12.34 9.78 4.76
N SER A 146 11.12 9.31 5.05
CA SER A 146 10.35 9.76 6.22
C SER A 146 10.85 9.12 7.52
N SER A 147 11.29 7.85 7.48
CA SER A 147 11.91 7.20 8.64
C SER A 147 13.20 7.91 9.07
N SER A 148 14.06 8.25 8.10
CA SER A 148 15.31 8.99 8.37
C SER A 148 15.04 10.36 9.01
N THR A 149 14.09 11.11 8.45
CA THR A 149 13.71 12.44 8.98
C THR A 149 13.09 12.37 10.39
N GLN A 150 12.25 11.36 10.69
CA GLN A 150 11.71 11.19 12.04
C GLN A 150 12.80 10.78 13.05
N GLN A 151 13.74 9.94 12.66
CA GLN A 151 14.84 9.54 13.54
C GLN A 151 15.72 10.74 13.90
N GLN A 152 16.10 11.56 12.91
CA GLN A 152 16.86 12.81 13.13
C GLN A 152 16.13 13.77 14.09
N ASN A 153 14.83 13.98 13.90
CA ASN A 153 14.03 14.82 14.79
C ASN A 153 13.93 14.23 16.21
N SER A 154 13.87 12.91 16.36
CA SER A 154 13.82 12.26 17.67
C SER A 154 15.16 12.37 18.42
N GLU A 155 16.29 12.25 17.71
CA GLU A 155 17.65 12.42 18.22
C GLU A 155 17.92 13.88 18.64
N GLU A 156 17.42 14.86 17.89
CA GLU A 156 17.52 16.28 18.24
C GLU A 156 16.72 16.61 19.52
N ILE A 157 15.52 16.04 19.67
CA ILE A 157 14.68 16.26 20.86
C ILE A 157 15.30 15.66 22.14
N VAL A 158 16.00 14.52 22.06
CA VAL A 158 16.70 13.97 23.23
C VAL A 158 17.94 14.77 23.60
N ASN A 159 18.64 15.34 22.61
CA ASN A 159 19.82 16.19 22.84
C ASN A 159 19.48 17.57 23.41
N LEU A 160 18.23 18.05 23.24
CA LEU A 160 17.73 19.29 23.83
C LEU A 160 17.31 19.16 25.31
N LYS A 161 17.30 17.93 25.85
CA LYS A 161 16.93 17.63 27.25
C LYS A 161 18.12 17.30 28.15
N SER A 162 19.35 17.39 27.64
CA SER A 162 20.60 17.25 28.41
C SER A 162 21.24 18.61 28.65
#